data_AF-A0A061QP54-F1
#
_entry.id   AF-A0A061QP54-F1
#
_cell.length_a   1.000
_cell.length_b   1.000
_cell.length_c   1.000
_cell.angle_alpha   90.00
_cell.angle_beta   90.00
_cell.angle_gamma   90.00
#
_symmetry.space_group_name_H-M   'P 1'
#
loop_
_entity.id
_entity.type
_entity.pdbx_description
1 polymer ?
#
loop_
_entity_poly.entity_id
_entity_poly.type
_entity_poly.pdbx_seq_one_letter_code
_entity_poly.pdbx_strand_id
1 'polypeptide(L)'
;MSRAYRSGTTFAKPENALKRAEELEAVGQRQAALQVLHDVVTSKRHRTWQKTLEDIMFKYVDLSVEMKRGRSAKEALMQYRNVCQQVNVNSLEEVIKYLLKTATAKAEEAQAQAETKDLVAADLEEDLAPEDLMLSYVSGDKSKDRTERELVTPWFKFLWETYRNTLEILRNNSRLEALYAMTAQRAFQFCQQYKRTMEFRRLCDILRTHLANLNRYPQREQRDRPDLTQPDSLQLYLETRFEQLKTACELEMWQEAFRSIEDIHGLMQYGKKPPKPQMMATYYAKLVQIFDVSGSNLYHAYAWYKLFNLSRQYNKNMSAHDQQMMACSVLLAALSIVPYERKDPSADSALDRERSVRMAAILGFTVDHKRDARELLSRNALLSDLLSKGIHGMVPAAPPPVREA
;
A
#
# COMPACT_ATOMS: atom_id res chain seq x y z
N MET A 1 -31.64 -36.47 16.49
CA MET A 1 -30.64 -35.41 16.17
C MET A 1 -31.06 -34.14 16.89
N SER A 2 -30.33 -33.80 17.96
CA SER A 2 -30.68 -32.72 18.89
C SER A 2 -30.54 -31.35 18.22
N ARG A 3 -31.62 -30.57 18.19
CA ARG A 3 -31.59 -29.14 17.88
C ARG A 3 -30.93 -28.45 19.07
N ALA A 4 -29.68 -28.02 18.91
CA ALA A 4 -29.03 -27.14 19.86
C ALA A 4 -29.83 -25.82 19.90
N TYR A 5 -30.55 -25.58 21.01
CA TYR A 5 -31.12 -24.28 21.33
C TYR A 5 -29.96 -23.28 21.47
N ARG A 6 -29.77 -22.41 20.46
CA ARG A 6 -29.00 -21.17 20.65
C ARG A 6 -29.85 -20.25 21.54
N SER A 7 -29.67 -20.36 22.84
CA SER A 7 -30.23 -19.40 23.80
C SER A 7 -29.43 -18.09 23.72
N GLY A 8 -29.66 -17.29 22.69
CA GLY A 8 -29.16 -15.91 22.65
C GLY A 8 -29.94 -15.07 23.65
N THR A 9 -29.26 -14.50 24.64
CA THR A 9 -29.86 -13.59 25.61
C THR A 9 -30.39 -12.36 24.87
N THR A 10 -31.72 -12.27 24.73
CA THR A 10 -32.33 -11.23 23.91
C THR A 10 -32.58 -9.98 24.77
N PHE A 11 -31.71 -8.98 24.68
CA PHE A 11 -31.87 -7.73 25.43
C PHE A 11 -32.96 -6.83 24.81
N ALA A 12 -33.83 -6.28 25.66
CA ALA A 12 -34.82 -5.27 25.25
C ALA A 12 -34.19 -3.91 24.99
N LYS A 13 -33.22 -3.51 25.83
CA LYS A 13 -32.49 -2.25 25.78
C LYS A 13 -30.99 -2.51 25.59
N PRO A 14 -30.32 -1.92 24.58
CA PRO A 14 -28.88 -2.09 24.35
C PRO A 14 -28.03 -1.70 25.56
N GLU A 15 -28.45 -0.69 26.33
CA GLU A 15 -27.73 -0.20 27.52
C GLU A 15 -27.53 -1.30 28.57
N ASN A 16 -28.50 -2.20 28.70
CA ASN A 16 -28.44 -3.29 29.67
C ASN A 16 -27.41 -4.35 29.25
N ALA A 17 -27.21 -4.53 27.94
CA ALA A 17 -26.20 -5.46 27.44
C ALA A 17 -24.80 -4.93 27.67
N LEU A 18 -24.60 -3.60 27.53
CA LEU A 18 -23.31 -2.97 27.82
C LEU A 18 -22.92 -3.15 29.29
N LYS A 19 -23.83 -2.78 30.21
CA LYS A 19 -23.61 -2.99 31.66
C LYS A 19 -23.31 -4.45 31.99
N ARG A 20 -24.07 -5.38 31.39
CA ARG A 20 -23.86 -6.81 31.61
C ARG A 20 -22.50 -7.28 31.11
N ALA A 21 -22.01 -6.75 29.99
CA ALA A 21 -20.69 -7.07 29.47
C ALA A 21 -19.57 -6.55 30.39
N GLU A 22 -19.71 -5.33 30.92
CA GLU A 22 -18.77 -4.75 31.90
C GLU A 22 -18.71 -5.58 33.20
N GLU A 23 -19.87 -6.02 33.73
CA GLU A 23 -19.92 -6.92 34.88
C GLU A 23 -19.21 -8.26 34.60
N LEU A 24 -19.44 -8.85 33.44
CA LEU A 24 -18.82 -10.13 33.06
C LEU A 24 -17.31 -9.99 32.88
N GLU A 25 -16.86 -8.87 32.32
CA GLU A 25 -15.44 -8.57 32.20
C GLU A 25 -14.77 -8.35 33.55
N ALA A 26 -15.43 -7.66 34.49
CA ALA A 26 -14.93 -7.45 35.85
C ALA A 26 -14.72 -8.77 36.61
N VAL A 27 -15.51 -9.81 36.29
CA VAL A 27 -15.38 -11.17 36.83
C VAL A 27 -14.42 -12.04 35.98
N GLY A 28 -13.76 -11.47 34.96
CA GLY A 28 -12.80 -12.15 34.09
C GLY A 28 -13.41 -12.99 32.97
N GLN A 29 -14.75 -13.00 32.81
CA GLN A 29 -15.46 -13.77 31.77
C GLN A 29 -15.51 -13.02 30.43
N ARG A 30 -14.35 -12.66 29.88
CA ARG A 30 -14.24 -11.87 28.63
C ARG A 30 -14.95 -12.51 27.43
N GLN A 31 -14.91 -13.83 27.29
CA GLN A 31 -15.59 -14.54 26.19
C GLN A 31 -17.12 -14.42 26.26
N ALA A 32 -17.67 -14.45 27.49
CA ALA A 32 -19.11 -14.29 27.70
C ALA A 32 -19.54 -12.84 27.50
N ALA A 33 -18.74 -11.88 27.98
CA ALA A 33 -18.94 -10.45 27.72
C ALA A 33 -18.98 -10.16 26.21
N LEU A 34 -18.00 -10.69 25.46
CA LEU A 34 -17.96 -10.54 24.00
C LEU A 34 -19.21 -11.14 23.33
N GLN A 35 -19.67 -12.32 23.75
CA GLN A 35 -20.87 -12.95 23.19
C GLN A 35 -22.13 -12.12 23.44
N VAL A 36 -22.30 -11.58 24.65
CA VAL A 36 -23.43 -10.71 25.00
C VAL A 36 -23.51 -9.49 24.08
N LEU A 37 -22.39 -8.83 23.82
CA LEU A 37 -22.33 -7.70 22.91
C LEU A 37 -22.54 -8.12 21.45
N HIS A 38 -21.97 -9.26 21.03
CA HIS A 38 -22.14 -9.80 19.68
C HIS A 38 -23.62 -10.07 19.35
N ASP A 39 -24.35 -10.65 20.30
CA ASP A 39 -25.77 -10.97 20.13
C ASP A 39 -26.62 -9.70 19.95
N VAL A 40 -26.24 -8.57 20.57
CA VAL A 40 -26.92 -7.28 20.37
C VAL A 40 -26.61 -6.68 19.00
N VAL A 41 -25.33 -6.63 18.60
CA VAL A 41 -24.91 -6.05 17.30
C VAL A 41 -25.46 -6.83 16.11
N THR A 42 -25.56 -8.15 16.23
CA THR A 42 -26.09 -9.02 15.17
C THR A 42 -27.62 -9.17 15.23
N SER A 43 -28.27 -8.64 16.27
CA SER A 43 -29.72 -8.75 16.47
C SER A 43 -30.52 -8.05 15.37
N LYS A 44 -31.60 -8.69 14.93
CA LYS A 44 -32.57 -8.05 14.02
C LYS A 44 -33.38 -6.93 14.70
N ARG A 45 -33.41 -6.88 16.05
CA ARG A 45 -34.20 -5.91 16.81
C ARG A 45 -33.56 -4.52 16.80
N HIS A 46 -32.23 -4.44 16.81
CA HIS A 46 -31.48 -3.18 16.98
C HIS A 46 -30.86 -2.71 15.66
N ARG A 47 -31.71 -2.54 14.63
CA ARG A 47 -31.28 -2.15 13.27
C ARG A 47 -31.22 -0.65 13.00
N THR A 48 -31.68 0.16 13.94
CA THR A 48 -31.61 1.63 13.85
C THR A 48 -30.46 2.11 14.69
N TRP A 49 -29.62 2.98 14.13
CA TRP A 49 -28.47 3.52 14.85
C TRP A 49 -28.90 4.29 16.11
N GLN A 50 -28.17 4.07 17.20
CA GLN A 50 -28.31 4.76 18.49
C GLN A 50 -26.92 4.97 19.06
N LYS A 51 -26.72 6.04 19.85
CA LYS A 51 -25.41 6.34 20.47
C LYS A 51 -24.89 5.18 21.33
N THR A 52 -25.78 4.51 22.07
CA THR A 52 -25.42 3.32 22.87
C THR A 52 -24.84 2.18 22.03
N LEU A 53 -25.23 2.02 20.75
CA LEU A 53 -24.65 1.00 19.87
C LEU A 53 -23.20 1.31 19.51
N GLU A 54 -22.85 2.59 19.41
CA GLU A 54 -21.47 3.02 19.19
C GLU A 54 -20.60 2.69 20.42
N ASP A 55 -21.09 2.97 21.63
CA ASP A 55 -20.38 2.65 22.87
C ASP A 55 -20.20 1.12 23.03
N ILE A 56 -21.23 0.34 22.67
CA ILE A 56 -21.15 -1.12 22.58
C ILE A 56 -20.07 -1.55 21.59
N MET A 57 -19.96 -0.90 20.43
CA MET A 57 -18.96 -1.25 19.43
C MET A 57 -17.54 -0.92 19.88
N PHE A 58 -17.31 0.20 20.58
CA PHE A 58 -16.00 0.47 21.18
C PHE A 58 -15.61 -0.62 22.17
N LYS A 59 -16.51 -0.99 23.08
CA LYS A 59 -16.23 -2.05 24.05
C LYS A 59 -16.05 -3.42 23.39
N TYR A 60 -16.82 -3.70 22.34
CA TYR A 60 -16.69 -4.91 21.55
C TYR A 60 -15.33 -5.01 20.86
N VAL A 61 -14.82 -3.89 20.34
CA VAL A 61 -13.50 -3.80 19.73
C VAL A 61 -12.40 -4.09 20.75
N ASP A 62 -12.45 -3.52 21.95
CA ASP A 62 -11.46 -3.78 23.00
C ASP A 62 -11.36 -5.28 23.32
N LEU A 63 -12.49 -5.90 23.64
CA LEU A 63 -12.54 -7.33 23.95
C LEU A 63 -12.09 -8.19 22.75
N SER A 64 -12.46 -7.79 21.53
CA SER A 64 -12.07 -8.51 20.31
C SER A 64 -10.56 -8.44 20.04
N VAL A 65 -9.93 -7.28 20.28
CA VAL A 65 -8.50 -7.08 20.09
C VAL A 65 -7.70 -7.81 21.17
N GLU A 66 -8.07 -7.66 22.44
CA GLU A 66 -7.43 -8.37 23.55
C GLU A 66 -7.41 -9.88 23.35
N MET A 67 -8.53 -10.44 22.89
CA MET A 67 -8.68 -11.87 22.65
C MET A 67 -8.27 -12.32 21.25
N LYS A 68 -7.77 -11.41 20.39
CA LYS A 68 -7.39 -11.66 18.99
C LYS A 68 -8.51 -12.31 18.15
N ARG A 69 -9.78 -11.97 18.43
CA ARG A 69 -10.99 -12.51 17.76
C ARG A 69 -11.34 -11.77 16.47
N GLY A 70 -10.42 -11.73 15.50
CA GLY A 70 -10.55 -10.94 14.28
C GLY A 70 -11.76 -11.31 13.40
N ARG A 71 -12.14 -12.60 13.35
CA ARG A 71 -13.32 -13.06 12.59
C ARG A 71 -14.63 -12.50 13.16
N SER A 72 -14.78 -12.54 14.48
CA SER A 72 -15.97 -12.02 15.18
C SER A 72 -16.06 -10.50 15.03
N ALA A 73 -14.92 -9.80 15.13
CA ALA A 73 -14.82 -8.36 14.84
C ALA A 73 -15.30 -8.01 13.42
N LYS A 74 -14.82 -8.75 12.40
CA LYS A 74 -15.26 -8.56 11.01
C LYS A 74 -16.78 -8.70 10.88
N GLU A 75 -17.36 -9.77 11.41
CA GLU A 75 -18.81 -10.01 11.33
C GLU A 75 -19.62 -8.89 12.01
N ALA A 76 -19.23 -8.51 13.24
CA ALA A 76 -19.88 -7.43 13.97
C ALA A 76 -19.80 -6.09 13.23
N LEU A 77 -18.63 -5.74 12.69
CA LEU A 77 -18.44 -4.49 11.93
C LEU A 77 -19.21 -4.48 10.61
N MET A 78 -19.35 -5.62 9.93
CA MET A 78 -20.20 -5.72 8.73
C MET A 78 -21.67 -5.45 9.07
N GLN A 79 -22.16 -5.96 10.20
CA GLN A 79 -23.53 -5.66 10.65
C GLN A 79 -23.67 -4.21 11.11
N TYR A 80 -22.70 -3.70 11.88
CA TYR A 80 -22.70 -2.32 12.33
C TYR A 80 -22.66 -1.33 11.17
N ARG A 81 -21.89 -1.63 10.11
CA ARG A 81 -21.91 -0.86 8.87
C ARG A 81 -23.32 -0.74 8.31
N ASN A 82 -24.07 -1.84 8.22
CA ASN A 82 -25.43 -1.82 7.68
C ASN A 82 -26.38 -0.95 8.52
N VAL A 83 -26.20 -0.93 9.85
CA VAL A 83 -26.98 -0.08 10.77
C VAL A 83 -26.63 1.41 10.60
N CYS A 84 -25.35 1.72 10.39
CA CYS A 84 -24.87 3.11 10.28
C CYS A 84 -25.03 3.73 8.89
N GLN A 85 -25.09 2.91 7.83
CA GLN A 85 -24.96 3.34 6.42
C GLN A 85 -25.87 4.52 6.05
N GLN A 86 -27.14 4.48 6.46
CA GLN A 86 -28.12 5.50 6.09
C GLN A 86 -28.21 6.67 7.07
N VAL A 87 -27.81 6.47 8.34
CA VAL A 87 -28.07 7.42 9.42
C VAL A 87 -26.80 8.16 9.83
N ASN A 88 -25.74 7.44 10.22
CA ASN A 88 -24.52 8.03 10.76
C ASN A 88 -23.28 7.23 10.37
N VAL A 89 -22.82 7.41 9.12
CA VAL A 89 -21.60 6.78 8.60
C VAL A 89 -20.35 7.19 9.39
N ASN A 90 -20.33 8.40 9.99
CA ASN A 90 -19.20 8.88 10.77
C ASN A 90 -19.00 8.04 12.05
N SER A 91 -20.06 7.46 12.60
CA SER A 91 -19.94 6.55 13.74
C SER A 91 -19.16 5.27 13.39
N LEU A 92 -19.38 4.72 12.19
CA LEU A 92 -18.58 3.61 11.69
C LEU A 92 -17.11 4.02 11.49
N GLU A 93 -16.88 5.23 11.00
CA GLU A 93 -15.53 5.77 10.81
C GLU A 93 -14.76 5.84 12.14
N GLU A 94 -15.36 6.38 13.21
CA GLU A 94 -14.72 6.49 14.51
C GLU A 94 -14.45 5.12 15.16
N VAL A 95 -15.40 4.18 15.08
CA VAL A 95 -15.18 2.80 15.55
C VAL A 95 -14.04 2.12 14.81
N ILE A 96 -13.92 2.31 13.49
CA ILE A 96 -12.83 1.73 12.70
C ILE A 96 -11.49 2.39 13.02
N LYS A 97 -11.44 3.72 13.16
CA LYS A 97 -10.22 4.42 13.59
C LYS A 97 -9.74 3.91 14.95
N TYR A 98 -10.67 3.69 15.88
CA TYR A 98 -10.38 3.13 17.20
C TYR A 98 -9.83 1.71 17.10
N LEU A 99 -10.48 0.82 16.33
CA LEU A 99 -9.99 -0.54 16.08
C LEU A 99 -8.56 -0.56 15.55
N LEU A 100 -8.27 0.26 14.53
CA LEU A 100 -6.93 0.34 13.95
C LEU A 100 -5.92 0.85 14.98
N LYS A 101 -6.27 1.87 15.77
CA LYS A 101 -5.40 2.42 16.82
C LYS A 101 -5.10 1.37 17.90
N THR A 102 -6.11 0.70 18.43
CA THR A 102 -5.95 -0.29 19.51
C THR A 102 -5.19 -1.53 19.03
N ALA A 103 -5.47 -2.01 17.79
CA ALA A 103 -4.74 -3.13 17.21
C ALA A 103 -3.27 -2.80 16.94
N THR A 104 -2.96 -1.60 16.43
CA THR A 104 -1.58 -1.14 16.24
C THR A 104 -0.84 -1.03 17.58
N ALA A 105 -1.45 -0.40 18.58
CA ALA A 105 -0.84 -0.25 19.90
C ALA A 105 -0.49 -1.61 20.54
N LYS A 106 -1.36 -2.62 20.39
CA LYS A 106 -1.07 -3.98 20.88
C LYS A 106 0.04 -4.69 20.12
N ALA A 107 0.19 -4.44 18.83
CA ALA A 107 1.29 -4.98 18.05
C ALA A 107 2.63 -4.33 18.42
N GLU A 108 2.64 -3.01 18.63
CA GLU A 108 3.81 -2.25 19.09
C GLU A 108 4.21 -2.65 20.52
N GLU A 109 3.24 -2.84 21.42
CA GLU A 109 3.48 -3.34 22.78
C GLU A 109 4.15 -4.72 22.75
N ALA A 110 3.66 -5.63 21.91
CA ALA A 110 4.23 -6.96 21.77
C ALA A 110 5.66 -6.94 21.19
N GLN A 111 5.92 -6.03 20.25
CA GLN A 111 7.26 -5.81 19.71
C GLN A 111 8.22 -5.30 20.78
N ALA A 112 7.83 -4.26 21.54
CA ALA A 112 8.64 -3.72 22.62
C ALA A 112 8.91 -4.78 23.71
N GLN A 113 7.94 -5.63 24.02
CA GLN A 113 8.13 -6.74 24.96
C GLN A 113 9.13 -7.78 24.44
N ALA A 114 9.13 -8.08 23.14
CA ALA A 114 10.10 -8.99 22.53
C ALA A 114 11.51 -8.38 22.56
N GLU A 115 11.66 -7.10 22.19
CA GLU A 115 12.94 -6.39 22.24
C GLU A 115 13.52 -6.35 23.65
N THR A 116 12.72 -6.06 24.68
CA THR A 116 13.17 -6.09 26.07
C THR A 116 13.62 -7.49 26.50
N LYS A 117 12.90 -8.54 26.11
CA LYS A 117 13.30 -9.92 26.43
C LYS A 117 14.62 -10.30 25.77
N ASP A 118 14.82 -9.92 24.52
CA ASP A 118 16.06 -10.20 23.81
C ASP A 118 17.25 -9.43 24.43
N LEU A 119 17.04 -8.21 24.91
CA LEU A 119 18.08 -7.44 25.61
C LEU A 119 18.45 -8.08 26.96
N VAL A 120 17.46 -8.51 27.74
CA VAL A 120 17.69 -9.20 29.01
C VAL A 120 18.43 -10.53 28.80
N ALA A 121 18.05 -11.30 27.77
CA ALA A 121 18.72 -12.54 27.41
C ALA A 121 20.13 -12.35 26.83
N ALA A 122 20.49 -11.14 26.39
CA ALA A 122 21.83 -10.81 25.92
C ALA A 122 22.75 -10.28 27.04
N ASP A 123 22.19 -9.64 28.07
CA ASP A 123 22.92 -9.10 29.23
C ASP A 123 23.21 -10.18 30.28
N LEU A 124 22.28 -11.12 30.44
CA LEU A 124 22.57 -12.42 31.01
C LEU A 124 23.39 -13.15 29.94
N GLU A 125 24.71 -13.29 30.11
CA GLU A 125 25.52 -14.25 29.34
C GLU A 125 24.98 -15.66 29.64
N GLU A 126 23.82 -16.00 29.09
CA GLU A 126 23.13 -17.24 29.38
C GLU A 126 23.97 -18.33 28.69
N ASP A 127 24.70 -19.07 29.54
CA ASP A 127 25.24 -20.39 29.28
C ASP A 127 24.43 -21.04 28.18
N LEU A 128 25.02 -21.18 26.98
CA LEU A 128 24.40 -21.82 25.82
C LEU A 128 23.82 -23.16 26.26
N ALA A 129 22.53 -23.15 26.60
CA ALA A 129 21.85 -24.35 27.03
C ALA A 129 22.04 -25.36 25.89
N PRO A 130 22.41 -26.62 26.17
CA PRO A 130 22.72 -27.58 25.12
C PRO A 130 21.61 -27.72 24.07
N GLU A 131 20.35 -27.50 24.49
CA GLU A 131 19.19 -27.37 23.61
C GLU A 131 19.26 -26.23 22.60
N ASP A 132 19.69 -25.02 22.99
CA ASP A 132 19.77 -23.86 22.10
C ASP A 132 20.92 -23.97 21.11
N LEU A 133 22.06 -24.53 21.55
CA LEU A 133 23.15 -24.88 20.65
C LEU A 133 22.66 -25.89 19.61
N MET A 134 21.98 -26.96 20.03
CA MET A 134 21.44 -27.98 19.12
C MET A 134 20.40 -27.40 18.14
N LEU A 135 19.52 -26.51 18.60
CA LEU A 135 18.52 -25.87 17.75
C LEU A 135 19.15 -24.92 16.71
N SER A 136 20.24 -24.24 17.06
CA SER A 136 20.98 -23.38 16.13
C SER A 136 21.60 -24.16 14.97
N TYR A 137 22.08 -25.39 15.22
CA TYR A 137 22.64 -26.27 14.17
C TYR A 137 21.58 -26.84 13.22
N VAL A 138 20.34 -27.03 13.69
CA VAL A 138 19.26 -27.64 12.88
C VAL A 138 18.49 -26.59 12.08
N SER A 139 18.12 -25.48 12.70
CA SER A 139 17.18 -24.52 12.11
C SER A 139 17.84 -23.21 11.66
N GLY A 140 19.08 -22.93 12.06
CA GLY A 140 19.75 -21.64 11.79
C GLY A 140 19.07 -20.42 12.44
N ASP A 141 17.92 -20.60 13.10
CA ASP A 141 17.14 -19.57 13.77
C ASP A 141 17.84 -19.16 15.08
N LYS A 142 18.00 -17.85 15.29
CA LYS A 142 18.56 -17.30 16.54
C LYS A 142 17.50 -17.27 17.64
N SER A 143 17.90 -17.16 18.91
CA SER A 143 16.99 -16.98 20.05
C SER A 143 15.98 -15.85 19.83
N LYS A 144 16.46 -14.71 19.32
CA LYS A 144 15.65 -13.56 18.87
C LYS A 144 14.53 -13.94 17.90
N ASP A 145 14.84 -14.74 16.86
CA ASP A 145 13.85 -15.13 15.85
C ASP A 145 12.73 -16.00 16.47
N ARG A 146 13.04 -16.76 17.52
CA ARG A 146 12.06 -17.54 18.27
C ARG A 146 11.17 -16.65 19.13
N THR A 147 11.74 -15.69 19.86
CA THR A 147 10.99 -14.69 20.65
C THR A 147 10.02 -13.91 19.76
N GLU A 148 10.48 -13.42 18.61
CA GLU A 148 9.65 -12.70 17.64
C GLU A 148 8.52 -13.57 17.06
N ARG A 149 8.80 -14.85 16.78
CA ARG A 149 7.78 -15.80 16.29
C ARG A 149 6.71 -16.10 17.33
N GLU A 150 7.07 -16.17 18.60
CA GLU A 150 6.14 -16.47 19.68
C GLU A 150 5.29 -15.25 20.07
N LEU A 151 5.93 -14.10 20.29
CA LEU A 151 5.27 -12.93 20.87
C LEU A 151 4.72 -11.99 19.80
N VAL A 152 5.52 -11.67 18.78
CA VAL A 152 5.20 -10.59 17.82
C VAL A 152 4.35 -11.10 16.66
N THR A 153 4.72 -12.25 16.09
CA THR A 153 4.08 -12.80 14.89
C THR A 153 2.55 -12.98 15.02
N PRO A 154 1.98 -13.45 16.15
CA PRO A 154 0.53 -13.53 16.31
C PRO A 154 -0.15 -12.16 16.23
N TRP A 155 0.44 -11.12 16.81
CA TRP A 155 -0.09 -9.77 16.75
C TRP A 155 0.04 -9.15 15.37
N PHE A 156 1.16 -9.38 14.67
CA PHE A 156 1.32 -8.92 13.29
C PHE A 156 0.33 -9.60 12.34
N LYS A 157 0.07 -10.90 12.50
CA LYS A 157 -0.99 -11.61 11.76
C LYS A 157 -2.36 -11.01 12.03
N PHE A 158 -2.68 -10.76 13.31
CA PHE A 158 -3.95 -10.14 13.69
C PHE A 158 -4.10 -8.71 13.14
N LEU A 159 -3.05 -7.89 13.21
CA LEU A 159 -3.05 -6.52 12.69
C LEU A 159 -3.20 -6.51 11.17
N TRP A 160 -2.48 -7.38 10.45
CA TRP A 160 -2.65 -7.58 9.02
C TRP A 160 -4.09 -7.98 8.65
N GLU A 161 -4.68 -8.96 9.35
CA GLU A 161 -6.07 -9.35 9.13
C GLU A 161 -7.03 -8.20 9.41
N THR A 162 -6.73 -7.36 10.41
CA THR A 162 -7.52 -6.16 10.74
C THR A 162 -7.50 -5.15 9.59
N TYR A 163 -6.33 -4.85 9.01
CA TYR A 163 -6.23 -4.00 7.81
C TYR A 163 -7.02 -4.58 6.64
N ARG A 164 -6.82 -5.86 6.32
CA ARG A 164 -7.52 -6.55 5.23
C ARG A 164 -9.04 -6.49 5.41
N ASN A 165 -9.54 -6.84 6.60
CA ASN A 165 -10.97 -6.85 6.89
C ASN A 165 -11.57 -5.44 6.84
N THR A 166 -10.85 -4.44 7.34
CA THR A 166 -11.27 -3.04 7.28
C THR A 166 -11.41 -2.57 5.83
N LEU A 167 -10.42 -2.84 4.97
CA LEU A 167 -10.51 -2.52 3.54
C LEU A 167 -11.70 -3.22 2.86
N GLU A 168 -12.01 -4.47 3.25
CA GLU A 168 -13.17 -5.19 2.74
C GLU A 168 -14.50 -4.58 3.18
N ILE A 169 -14.58 -4.10 4.43
CA ILE A 169 -15.78 -3.44 4.98
C ILE A 169 -16.02 -2.08 4.33
N LEU A 170 -14.94 -1.32 4.11
CA LEU A 170 -14.99 0.07 3.61
C LEU A 170 -15.16 0.18 2.09
N ARG A 171 -14.90 -0.89 1.32
CA ARG A 171 -14.95 -0.85 -0.15
C ARG A 171 -16.34 -0.43 -0.65
N ASN A 172 -16.36 0.19 -1.84
CA ASN A 172 -17.56 0.58 -2.57
C ASN A 172 -18.47 1.57 -1.79
N ASN A 173 -17.89 2.42 -0.93
CA ASN A 173 -18.61 3.50 -0.27
C ASN A 173 -17.89 4.85 -0.48
N SER A 174 -18.50 5.76 -1.24
CA SER A 174 -17.95 7.08 -1.57
C SER A 174 -17.71 7.96 -0.34
N ARG A 175 -18.51 7.79 0.72
CA ARG A 175 -18.36 8.56 1.98
C ARG A 175 -17.18 8.09 2.83
N LEU A 176 -16.64 6.89 2.55
CA LEU A 176 -15.58 6.26 3.33
C LEU A 176 -14.27 6.12 2.54
N GLU A 177 -14.16 6.75 1.36
CA GLU A 177 -12.97 6.67 0.50
C GLU A 177 -11.71 7.18 1.21
N ALA A 178 -11.83 8.28 1.96
CA ALA A 178 -10.71 8.84 2.72
C ALA A 178 -10.22 7.86 3.79
N LEU A 179 -11.15 7.21 4.52
CA LEU A 179 -10.80 6.21 5.52
C LEU A 179 -10.21 4.94 4.89
N TYR A 180 -10.72 4.53 3.73
CA TYR A 180 -10.17 3.42 2.95
C TYR A 180 -8.73 3.69 2.51
N ALA A 181 -8.47 4.87 1.93
CA ALA A 181 -7.15 5.31 1.51
C ALA A 181 -6.17 5.38 2.70
N MET A 182 -6.59 5.99 3.82
CA MET A 182 -5.80 6.04 5.05
C MET A 182 -5.47 4.64 5.58
N THR A 183 -6.44 3.72 5.57
CA THR A 183 -6.22 2.33 5.98
C THR A 183 -5.20 1.63 5.10
N ALA A 184 -5.28 1.82 3.77
CA ALA A 184 -4.32 1.26 2.83
C ALA A 184 -2.91 1.83 3.06
N GLN A 185 -2.77 3.15 3.26
CA GLN A 185 -1.51 3.80 3.58
C GLN A 185 -0.88 3.26 4.87
N ARG A 186 -1.67 3.12 5.95
CA ARG A 186 -1.17 2.50 7.20
C ARG A 186 -0.75 1.05 7.01
N ALA A 187 -1.48 0.28 6.20
CA ALA A 187 -1.12 -1.10 5.88
C ALA A 187 0.20 -1.17 5.08
N PHE A 188 0.45 -0.23 4.16
CA PHE A 188 1.74 -0.11 3.46
C PHE A 188 2.87 0.20 4.43
N GLN A 189 2.70 1.18 5.32
CA GLN A 189 3.68 1.54 6.34
C GLN A 189 4.00 0.36 7.25
N PHE A 190 2.98 -0.37 7.72
CA PHE A 190 3.15 -1.62 8.46
C PHE A 190 4.00 -2.63 7.68
N CYS A 191 3.68 -2.85 6.40
CA CYS A 191 4.44 -3.80 5.59
C CYS A 191 5.89 -3.35 5.37
N GLN A 192 6.13 -2.06 5.21
CA GLN A 192 7.45 -1.46 5.04
C GLN A 192 8.30 -1.59 6.30
N GLN A 193 7.76 -1.14 7.44
CA GLN A 193 8.43 -1.08 8.74
C GLN A 193 8.88 -2.48 9.18
N TYR A 194 8.01 -3.48 9.01
CA TYR A 194 8.26 -4.85 9.44
C TYR A 194 8.67 -5.80 8.30
N LYS A 195 9.04 -5.26 7.15
CA LYS A 195 9.52 -6.00 5.96
C LYS A 195 8.61 -7.17 5.55
N ARG A 196 7.29 -6.98 5.65
CA ARG A 196 6.25 -7.98 5.37
C ARG A 196 5.90 -8.02 3.87
N THR A 197 6.82 -8.53 3.06
CA THR A 197 6.71 -8.54 1.58
C THR A 197 5.54 -9.40 1.07
N MET A 198 5.21 -10.50 1.76
CA MET A 198 4.09 -11.38 1.39
C MET A 198 2.73 -10.72 1.61
N GLU A 199 2.55 -10.06 2.76
CA GLU A 199 1.37 -9.24 3.05
C GLU A 199 1.27 -8.06 2.08
N PHE A 200 2.37 -7.38 1.79
CA PHE A 200 2.40 -6.28 0.82
C PHE A 200 1.90 -6.72 -0.57
N ARG A 201 2.38 -7.86 -1.09
CA ARG A 201 1.90 -8.39 -2.37
C ARG A 201 0.39 -8.66 -2.34
N ARG A 202 -0.09 -9.31 -1.28
CA ARG A 202 -1.52 -9.58 -1.08
C ARG A 202 -2.33 -8.30 -1.00
N LEU A 203 -1.81 -7.26 -0.35
CA LEU A 203 -2.46 -5.94 -0.25
C LEU A 203 -2.64 -5.34 -1.64
N CYS A 204 -1.58 -5.32 -2.46
CA CYS A 204 -1.65 -4.80 -3.83
C CYS A 204 -2.70 -5.55 -4.67
N ASP A 205 -2.75 -6.88 -4.58
CA ASP A 205 -3.76 -7.68 -5.28
C ASP A 205 -5.19 -7.44 -4.78
N ILE A 206 -5.40 -7.23 -3.48
CA ILE A 206 -6.69 -6.80 -2.91
C ILE A 206 -7.12 -5.46 -3.51
N LEU A 207 -6.22 -4.48 -3.52
CA LEU A 207 -6.51 -3.14 -4.04
C LEU A 207 -6.83 -3.15 -5.54
N ARG A 208 -6.13 -3.96 -6.34
CA ARG A 208 -6.46 -4.19 -7.76
C ARG A 208 -7.81 -4.86 -7.93
N THR A 209 -8.09 -5.89 -7.15
CA THR A 209 -9.37 -6.61 -7.18
C THR A 209 -10.53 -5.67 -6.85
N HIS A 210 -10.36 -4.80 -5.84
CA HIS A 210 -11.37 -3.81 -5.46
C HIS A 210 -11.63 -2.82 -6.61
N LEU A 211 -10.58 -2.29 -7.24
CA LEU A 211 -10.70 -1.37 -8.38
C LEU A 211 -11.32 -2.05 -9.62
N ALA A 212 -10.90 -3.28 -9.93
CA ALA A 212 -11.46 -4.05 -11.04
C ALA A 212 -12.96 -4.33 -10.85
N ASN A 213 -13.37 -4.67 -9.62
CA ASN A 213 -14.79 -4.85 -9.29
C ASN A 213 -15.55 -3.52 -9.38
N LEU A 214 -14.93 -2.40 -9.00
CA LEU A 214 -15.50 -1.07 -9.20
C LEU A 214 -15.65 -0.70 -10.69
N ASN A 215 -14.89 -1.28 -11.60
CA ASN A 215 -15.06 -1.00 -13.05
C ASN A 215 -16.03 -1.96 -13.74
N ARG A 216 -16.20 -3.19 -13.24
CA ARG A 216 -17.04 -4.23 -13.88
C ARG A 216 -18.54 -3.95 -13.83
N TYR A 217 -19.03 -3.42 -12.72
CA TYR A 217 -20.47 -3.16 -12.55
C TYR A 217 -20.77 -1.70 -12.93
N PRO A 218 -21.71 -1.34 -13.82
CA PRO A 218 -21.98 0.05 -14.15
C PRO A 218 -22.60 0.89 -13.00
N GLN A 219 -22.48 2.22 -13.08
CA GLN A 219 -22.88 3.22 -12.05
C GLN A 219 -24.37 3.18 -11.60
N ARG A 220 -25.26 2.49 -12.30
CA ARG A 220 -26.72 2.68 -12.16
C ARG A 220 -27.37 2.02 -10.94
N GLU A 221 -26.65 1.20 -10.17
CA GLU A 221 -27.28 0.34 -9.14
C GLU A 221 -26.97 0.72 -7.67
N GLN A 222 -26.04 1.63 -7.38
CA GLN A 222 -25.64 1.97 -6.00
C GLN A 222 -25.43 3.47 -5.77
N ARG A 223 -26.26 4.05 -4.88
CA ARG A 223 -26.27 5.49 -4.52
C ARG A 223 -24.95 5.98 -3.89
N ASP A 224 -24.29 5.15 -3.09
CA ASP A 224 -23.09 5.52 -2.33
C ASP A 224 -21.80 5.00 -2.98
N ARG A 225 -21.77 4.82 -4.30
CA ARG A 225 -20.63 4.22 -4.98
C ARG A 225 -19.55 5.26 -5.34
N PRO A 226 -18.25 4.95 -5.14
CA PRO A 226 -17.14 5.71 -5.70
C PRO A 226 -17.26 5.99 -7.20
N ASP A 227 -16.95 7.23 -7.61
CA ASP A 227 -16.95 7.65 -9.02
C ASP A 227 -15.57 8.21 -9.40
N LEU A 228 -14.82 7.45 -10.21
CA LEU A 228 -13.47 7.83 -10.66
C LEU A 228 -13.46 8.99 -11.65
N THR A 229 -14.63 9.45 -12.13
CA THR A 229 -14.71 10.68 -12.92
C THR A 229 -14.67 11.93 -12.04
N GLN A 230 -14.94 11.78 -10.73
CA GLN A 230 -14.81 12.87 -9.76
C GLN A 230 -13.33 13.11 -9.40
N PRO A 231 -12.84 14.36 -9.45
CA PRO A 231 -11.45 14.68 -9.15
C PRO A 231 -10.99 14.23 -7.76
N ASP A 232 -11.83 14.40 -6.75
CA ASP A 232 -11.47 14.11 -5.36
C ASP A 232 -11.33 12.59 -5.12
N SER A 233 -12.28 11.80 -5.61
CA SER A 233 -12.19 10.33 -5.58
C SER A 233 -10.97 9.86 -6.38
N LEU A 234 -10.78 10.33 -7.62
CA LEU A 234 -9.62 9.94 -8.42
C LEU A 234 -8.29 10.28 -7.74
N GLN A 235 -8.20 11.43 -7.08
CA GLN A 235 -7.02 11.84 -6.34
C GLN A 235 -6.69 10.85 -5.21
N LEU A 236 -7.67 10.41 -4.43
CA LEU A 236 -7.46 9.42 -3.36
C LEU A 236 -6.93 8.09 -3.89
N TYR A 237 -7.45 7.61 -5.03
CA TYR A 237 -6.96 6.37 -5.66
C TYR A 237 -5.54 6.53 -6.19
N LEU A 238 -5.24 7.66 -6.85
CA LEU A 238 -3.90 7.98 -7.33
C LEU A 238 -2.91 8.04 -6.16
N GLU A 239 -3.19 8.82 -5.12
CA GLU A 239 -2.34 8.95 -3.93
C GLU A 239 -2.08 7.59 -3.27
N THR A 240 -3.10 6.72 -3.19
CA THR A 240 -2.94 5.36 -2.69
C THR A 240 -1.99 4.53 -3.56
N ARG A 241 -2.09 4.61 -4.89
CA ARG A 241 -1.18 3.88 -5.81
C ARG A 241 0.24 4.47 -5.84
N PHE A 242 0.37 5.77 -5.64
CA PHE A 242 1.65 6.44 -5.48
C PHE A 242 2.39 5.95 -4.24
N GLU A 243 1.70 5.82 -3.10
CA GLU A 243 2.30 5.24 -1.90
C GLU A 243 2.61 3.74 -2.09
N GLN A 244 1.76 2.99 -2.80
CA GLN A 244 2.04 1.61 -3.19
C GLN A 244 3.35 1.48 -3.97
N LEU A 245 3.56 2.32 -5.00
CA LEU A 245 4.82 2.39 -5.76
C LEU A 245 6.00 2.76 -4.85
N LYS A 246 5.76 3.78 -3.99
CA LYS A 246 6.53 4.15 -2.80
C LYS A 246 7.20 2.95 -2.14
N THR A 247 6.34 2.21 -1.46
CA THR A 247 6.67 1.07 -0.62
C THR A 247 7.20 -0.11 -1.42
N ALA A 248 6.71 -0.35 -2.63
CA ALA A 248 7.21 -1.44 -3.48
C ALA A 248 8.70 -1.26 -3.80
N CYS A 249 9.14 -0.05 -4.13
CA CYS A 249 10.55 0.26 -4.35
C CYS A 249 11.39 0.14 -3.05
N GLU A 250 10.85 0.57 -1.91
CA GLU A 250 11.54 0.52 -0.60
C GLU A 250 11.67 -0.90 -0.04
N LEU A 251 10.78 -1.81 -0.48
CA LEU A 251 10.85 -3.25 -0.23
C LEU A 251 11.59 -4.00 -1.36
N GLU A 252 12.13 -3.29 -2.35
CA GLU A 252 12.83 -3.84 -3.51
C GLU A 252 12.02 -4.88 -4.29
N MET A 253 10.69 -4.76 -4.26
CA MET A 253 9.76 -5.61 -4.97
C MET A 253 9.55 -5.10 -6.40
N TRP A 254 10.60 -5.17 -7.22
CA TRP A 254 10.66 -4.50 -8.53
C TRP A 254 9.53 -4.88 -9.51
N GLN A 255 9.13 -6.16 -9.53
CA GLN A 255 7.98 -6.59 -10.34
C GLN A 255 6.67 -5.93 -9.89
N GLU A 256 6.47 -5.81 -8.58
CA GLU A 256 5.28 -5.19 -8.00
C GLU A 256 5.31 -3.66 -8.15
N ALA A 257 6.49 -3.06 -8.08
CA ALA A 257 6.70 -1.64 -8.37
C ALA A 257 6.31 -1.33 -9.83
N PHE A 258 6.73 -2.17 -10.78
CA PHE A 258 6.36 -2.00 -12.19
C PHE A 258 4.84 -2.17 -12.42
N ARG A 259 4.20 -3.18 -11.81
CA ARG A 259 2.73 -3.32 -11.86
C ARG A 259 2.02 -2.10 -11.26
N SER A 260 2.58 -1.51 -10.20
CA SER A 260 2.03 -0.29 -9.57
C SER A 260 2.11 0.93 -10.49
N ILE A 261 3.14 1.03 -11.33
CA ILE A 261 3.23 2.05 -12.40
C ILE A 261 2.11 1.87 -13.42
N GLU A 262 1.85 0.64 -13.87
CA GLU A 262 0.76 0.35 -14.80
C GLU A 262 -0.60 0.71 -14.18
N ASP A 263 -0.78 0.44 -12.88
CA ASP A 263 -1.99 0.84 -12.14
C ASP A 263 -2.16 2.37 -12.11
N ILE A 264 -1.09 3.12 -11.82
CA ILE A 264 -1.09 4.60 -11.82
C ILE A 264 -1.43 5.12 -13.22
N HIS A 265 -0.75 4.62 -14.25
CA HIS A 265 -1.00 5.02 -15.63
C HIS A 265 -2.46 4.74 -16.01
N GLY A 266 -2.99 3.57 -15.67
CA GLY A 266 -4.39 3.21 -15.92
C GLY A 266 -5.38 4.18 -15.24
N LEU A 267 -5.11 4.59 -14.00
CA LEU A 267 -5.92 5.59 -13.30
C LEU A 267 -5.82 6.98 -13.93
N MET A 268 -4.63 7.38 -14.41
CA MET A 268 -4.45 8.67 -15.08
C MET A 268 -5.33 8.83 -16.33
N GLN A 269 -5.73 7.73 -16.98
CA GLN A 269 -6.64 7.78 -18.14
C GLN A 269 -8.07 8.17 -17.79
N TYR A 270 -8.50 8.05 -16.53
CA TYR A 270 -9.82 8.53 -16.09
C TYR A 270 -9.83 10.05 -15.90
N GLY A 271 -8.68 10.65 -15.60
CA GLY A 271 -8.54 12.07 -15.35
C GLY A 271 -8.42 12.88 -16.63
N LYS A 272 -9.15 14.01 -16.72
CA LYS A 272 -8.95 14.99 -17.80
C LYS A 272 -7.72 15.86 -17.60
N LYS A 273 -7.26 15.98 -16.35
CA LYS A 273 -6.11 16.80 -15.96
C LYS A 273 -4.97 15.88 -15.51
N PRO A 274 -3.71 16.23 -15.83
CA PRO A 274 -2.58 15.49 -15.30
C PRO A 274 -2.52 15.58 -13.77
N PRO A 275 -1.99 14.55 -13.07
CA PRO A 275 -1.77 14.61 -11.63
C PRO A 275 -0.85 15.76 -11.22
N LYS A 276 -0.85 16.09 -9.92
CA LYS A 276 0.02 17.15 -9.36
C LYS A 276 1.49 16.93 -9.78
N PRO A 277 2.21 17.98 -10.23
CA PRO A 277 3.60 17.85 -10.69
C PRO A 277 4.54 17.19 -9.68
N GLN A 278 4.35 17.45 -8.38
CA GLN A 278 5.13 16.82 -7.31
C GLN A 278 4.99 15.29 -7.30
N MET A 279 3.77 14.76 -7.48
CA MET A 279 3.55 13.31 -7.57
C MET A 279 4.18 12.75 -8.84
N MET A 280 4.07 13.46 -9.96
CA MET A 280 4.71 13.05 -11.21
C MET A 280 6.25 13.08 -11.14
N ALA A 281 6.85 13.97 -10.34
CA ALA A 281 8.28 13.94 -10.10
C ALA A 281 8.68 12.66 -9.35
N THR A 282 7.92 12.27 -8.33
CA THR A 282 8.10 10.98 -7.65
C THR A 282 7.88 9.80 -8.61
N TYR A 283 6.87 9.85 -9.48
CA TYR A 283 6.62 8.83 -10.51
C TYR A 283 7.88 8.59 -11.37
N TYR A 284 8.42 9.64 -11.98
CA TYR A 284 9.57 9.53 -12.87
C TYR A 284 10.85 9.17 -12.11
N ALA A 285 11.04 9.66 -10.88
CA ALA A 285 12.16 9.26 -10.03
C ALA A 285 12.13 7.75 -9.72
N LYS A 286 10.94 7.18 -9.48
CA LYS A 286 10.78 5.73 -9.26
C LYS A 286 10.96 4.94 -10.55
N LEU A 287 10.52 5.46 -11.70
CA LEU A 287 10.81 4.86 -13.01
C LEU A 287 12.31 4.80 -13.31
N VAL A 288 13.05 5.88 -13.01
CA VAL A 288 14.52 5.91 -13.15
C VAL A 288 15.15 4.75 -12.39
N GLN A 289 14.76 4.56 -11.11
CA GLN A 289 15.26 3.47 -10.27
C GLN A 289 14.89 2.10 -10.82
N ILE A 290 13.64 1.89 -11.24
CA ILE A 290 13.16 0.59 -11.74
C ILE A 290 13.87 0.23 -13.06
N PHE A 291 14.03 1.18 -13.97
CA PHE A 291 14.68 0.91 -15.24
C PHE A 291 16.18 0.65 -15.10
N ASP A 292 16.84 1.29 -14.13
CA ASP A 292 18.24 1.02 -13.78
C ASP A 292 18.42 -0.43 -13.31
N VAL A 293 17.63 -0.85 -12.31
CA VAL A 293 17.66 -2.23 -11.78
C VAL A 293 17.33 -3.27 -12.86
N SER A 294 16.43 -2.93 -13.79
CA SER A 294 16.07 -3.83 -14.90
C SER A 294 17.11 -3.91 -16.02
N GLY A 295 18.16 -3.08 -15.99
CA GLY A 295 19.15 -2.96 -17.07
C GLY A 295 18.60 -2.34 -18.37
N SER A 296 17.45 -1.64 -18.30
CA SER A 296 16.79 -1.04 -19.46
C SER A 296 17.28 0.38 -19.72
N ASN A 297 18.54 0.51 -20.14
CA ASN A 297 19.24 1.81 -20.27
C ASN A 297 18.50 2.85 -21.12
N LEU A 298 17.84 2.41 -22.20
CA LEU A 298 17.05 3.29 -23.07
C LEU A 298 15.92 3.96 -22.29
N TYR A 299 15.07 3.18 -21.64
CA TYR A 299 13.92 3.69 -20.88
C TYR A 299 14.38 4.44 -19.62
N HIS A 300 15.50 4.03 -19.01
CA HIS A 300 16.14 4.75 -17.91
C HIS A 300 16.52 6.19 -18.32
N ALA A 301 17.17 6.37 -19.47
CA ALA A 301 17.54 7.68 -19.97
C ALA A 301 16.32 8.56 -20.30
N TYR A 302 15.26 7.97 -20.88
CA TYR A 302 14.01 8.67 -21.13
C TYR A 302 13.27 9.06 -19.84
N ALA A 303 13.31 8.22 -18.80
CA ALA A 303 12.74 8.54 -17.50
C ALA A 303 13.49 9.73 -16.85
N TRP A 304 14.82 9.73 -16.90
CA TRP A 304 15.64 10.87 -16.50
C TRP A 304 15.27 12.14 -17.26
N TYR A 305 15.14 12.05 -18.59
CA TYR A 305 14.77 13.17 -19.43
C TYR A 305 13.39 13.75 -19.06
N LYS A 306 12.39 12.89 -18.79
CA LYS A 306 11.06 13.32 -18.32
C LYS A 306 11.14 13.98 -16.95
N LEU A 307 11.89 13.39 -16.01
CA LEU A 307 12.10 13.94 -14.67
C LEU A 307 12.77 15.31 -14.73
N PHE A 308 13.84 15.46 -15.51
CA PHE A 308 14.56 16.72 -15.69
C PHE A 308 13.66 17.82 -16.25
N ASN A 309 12.93 17.54 -17.33
CA ASN A 309 12.02 18.52 -17.94
C ASN A 309 10.92 18.95 -16.96
N LEU A 310 10.36 18.00 -16.21
CA LEU A 310 9.32 18.29 -15.22
C LEU A 310 9.87 19.13 -14.06
N SER A 311 11.01 18.75 -13.49
CA SER A 311 11.67 19.50 -12.41
C SER A 311 12.01 20.91 -12.86
N ARG A 312 12.57 21.09 -14.07
CA ARG A 312 12.88 22.41 -14.61
C ARG A 312 11.65 23.29 -14.81
N GLN A 313 10.52 22.69 -15.18
CA GLN A 313 9.28 23.45 -15.44
C GLN A 313 8.55 23.86 -14.15
N TYR A 314 8.54 23.00 -13.13
CA TYR A 314 7.67 23.18 -11.96
C TYR A 314 8.41 23.41 -10.63
N ASN A 315 9.70 23.06 -10.51
CA ASN A 315 10.50 23.31 -9.32
C ASN A 315 11.26 24.65 -9.43
N LYS A 316 10.59 25.75 -9.08
CA LYS A 316 11.16 27.10 -9.14
C LYS A 316 12.33 27.33 -8.17
N ASN A 317 12.46 26.50 -7.13
CA ASN A 317 13.50 26.61 -6.11
C ASN A 317 14.68 25.66 -6.36
N MET A 318 14.74 25.04 -7.54
CA MET A 318 15.85 24.14 -7.91
C MET A 318 17.15 24.95 -8.04
N SER A 319 18.19 24.53 -7.32
CA SER A 319 19.48 25.21 -7.39
C SER A 319 20.13 25.00 -8.77
N ALA A 320 21.00 25.92 -9.18
CA ALA A 320 21.77 25.77 -10.41
C ALA A 320 22.64 24.49 -10.39
N HIS A 321 23.13 24.13 -9.20
CA HIS A 321 23.90 22.90 -9.00
C HIS A 321 23.04 21.65 -9.21
N ASP A 322 21.85 21.58 -8.61
CA ASP A 322 20.94 20.44 -8.79
C ASP A 322 20.49 20.31 -10.25
N GLN A 323 20.21 21.43 -10.90
CA GLN A 323 19.86 21.45 -12.32
C GLN A 323 21.00 20.90 -13.19
N GLN A 324 22.24 21.30 -12.90
CA GLN A 324 23.42 20.78 -13.57
C GLN A 324 23.60 19.28 -13.31
N MET A 325 23.47 18.82 -12.08
CA MET A 325 23.58 17.39 -11.74
C MET A 325 22.51 16.55 -12.46
N MET A 326 21.27 17.02 -12.52
CA MET A 326 20.23 16.33 -13.28
C MET A 326 20.54 16.33 -14.80
N ALA A 327 21.06 17.42 -15.35
CA ALA A 327 21.48 17.48 -16.75
C ALA A 327 22.63 16.49 -17.05
N CYS A 328 23.62 16.39 -16.15
CA CYS A 328 24.68 15.39 -16.22
C CYS A 328 24.11 13.98 -16.22
N SER A 329 23.21 13.65 -15.29
CA SER A 329 22.57 12.33 -15.21
C SER A 329 21.81 11.97 -16.49
N VAL A 330 21.06 12.91 -17.07
CA VAL A 330 20.34 12.69 -18.33
C VAL A 330 21.30 12.41 -19.47
N LEU A 331 22.37 13.22 -19.61
CA LEU A 331 23.34 13.07 -20.69
C LEU A 331 24.14 11.78 -20.55
N LEU A 332 24.63 11.46 -19.35
CA LEU A 332 25.34 10.22 -19.06
C LEU A 332 24.45 9.00 -19.33
N ALA A 333 23.20 9.02 -18.86
CA ALA A 333 22.25 7.94 -19.14
C ALA A 333 22.03 7.74 -20.65
N ALA A 334 21.90 8.82 -21.42
CA ALA A 334 21.73 8.75 -22.87
C ALA A 334 22.99 8.24 -23.60
N LEU A 335 24.18 8.62 -23.14
CA LEU A 335 25.46 8.16 -23.70
C LEU A 335 25.78 6.71 -23.36
N SER A 336 25.35 6.23 -22.19
CA SER A 336 25.46 4.84 -21.76
C SER A 336 24.57 3.87 -22.53
N ILE A 337 23.65 4.36 -23.37
CA ILE A 337 22.89 3.53 -24.30
C ILE A 337 23.86 3.06 -25.40
N VAL A 338 23.98 1.74 -25.54
CA VAL A 338 24.83 1.13 -26.56
C VAL A 338 24.42 1.62 -27.96
N PRO A 339 25.35 2.05 -28.84
CA PRO A 339 25.02 2.61 -30.14
C PRO A 339 24.40 1.62 -31.13
N TYR A 340 24.53 0.32 -30.88
CA TYR A 340 24.04 -0.76 -31.71
C TYR A 340 22.95 -1.54 -30.97
N GLU A 341 21.82 -1.81 -31.64
CA GLU A 341 20.81 -2.72 -31.13
C GLU A 341 21.32 -4.15 -31.24
N ARG A 342 21.47 -4.85 -30.11
CA ARG A 342 21.58 -6.32 -30.12
C ARG A 342 20.21 -6.86 -30.50
N LYS A 343 19.96 -7.09 -31.79
CA LYS A 343 18.78 -7.85 -32.23
C LYS A 343 18.93 -9.27 -31.67
N ASP A 344 18.10 -9.62 -30.71
CA ASP A 344 17.96 -11.00 -30.27
C ASP A 344 17.23 -11.77 -31.40
N PRO A 345 17.87 -12.74 -32.07
CA PRO A 345 17.25 -13.46 -33.17
C PRO A 345 16.05 -14.31 -32.71
N SER A 346 15.85 -14.48 -31.40
CA SER A 346 14.73 -15.21 -30.81
C SER A 346 13.53 -14.33 -30.42
N ALA A 347 13.65 -13.01 -30.50
CA ALA A 347 12.60 -12.09 -30.07
C ALA A 347 11.46 -11.97 -31.10
N ASP A 348 10.23 -12.22 -30.65
CA ASP A 348 9.03 -12.01 -31.47
C ASP A 348 8.82 -10.50 -31.70
N SER A 349 8.96 -10.09 -32.95
CA SER A 349 8.84 -8.67 -33.35
C SER A 349 7.50 -8.05 -32.98
N ALA A 350 6.43 -8.83 -32.88
CA ALA A 350 5.11 -8.35 -32.49
C ALA A 350 5.04 -8.04 -30.98
N LEU A 351 5.54 -8.94 -30.14
CA LEU A 351 5.61 -8.75 -28.69
C LEU A 351 6.52 -7.57 -28.32
N ASP A 352 7.65 -7.43 -29.01
CA ASP A 352 8.55 -6.30 -28.82
C ASP A 352 7.90 -4.97 -29.19
N ARG A 353 7.07 -4.95 -30.24
CA ARG A 353 6.34 -3.73 -30.66
C ARG A 353 5.31 -3.35 -29.60
N GLU A 354 4.53 -4.32 -29.10
CA GLU A 354 3.57 -4.08 -28.03
C GLU A 354 4.26 -3.55 -26.77
N ARG A 355 5.40 -4.13 -26.41
CA ARG A 355 6.24 -3.68 -25.29
C ARG A 355 6.70 -2.24 -25.49
N SER A 356 7.22 -1.88 -26.66
CA SER A 356 7.65 -0.50 -26.94
C SER A 356 6.51 0.51 -26.83
N VAL A 357 5.32 0.19 -27.35
CA VAL A 357 4.12 1.04 -27.22
C VAL A 357 3.73 1.22 -25.76
N ARG A 358 3.74 0.12 -24.98
CA ARG A 358 3.43 0.14 -23.55
C ARG A 358 4.42 1.01 -22.77
N MET A 359 5.72 0.89 -23.05
CA MET A 359 6.76 1.70 -22.40
C MET A 359 6.65 3.19 -22.77
N ALA A 360 6.32 3.50 -24.02
CA ALA A 360 6.07 4.87 -24.45
C ALA A 360 4.90 5.50 -23.70
N ALA A 361 3.78 4.78 -23.54
CA ALA A 361 2.64 5.24 -22.77
C ALA A 361 3.02 5.51 -21.30
N ILE A 362 3.71 4.57 -20.65
CA ILE A 362 4.19 4.70 -19.26
C ILE A 362 5.09 5.93 -19.06
N LEU A 363 5.95 6.22 -20.04
CA LEU A 363 6.84 7.39 -20.03
C LEU A 363 6.13 8.70 -20.46
N GLY A 364 4.83 8.64 -20.76
CA GLY A 364 4.03 9.79 -21.16
C GLY A 364 4.37 10.29 -22.56
N PHE A 365 4.71 9.40 -23.49
CA PHE A 365 4.84 9.66 -24.92
C PHE A 365 3.60 9.14 -25.65
N THR A 366 3.00 9.98 -26.49
CA THR A 366 1.87 9.59 -27.33
C THR A 366 2.39 8.93 -28.60
N VAL A 367 2.16 7.63 -28.73
CA VAL A 367 2.44 6.89 -29.97
C VAL A 367 1.24 7.06 -30.90
N ASP A 368 1.44 7.80 -32.00
CA ASP A 368 0.44 7.86 -33.07
C ASP A 368 0.41 6.51 -33.79
N HIS A 369 -0.77 6.00 -34.16
CA HIS A 369 -0.93 4.71 -34.85
C HIS A 369 -0.14 4.63 -36.17
N LYS A 370 0.24 5.79 -36.74
CA LYS A 370 1.02 5.91 -37.97
C LYS A 370 2.55 5.89 -37.76
N ARG A 371 3.04 6.10 -36.54
CA ARG A 371 4.49 6.15 -36.23
C ARG A 371 4.90 4.93 -35.42
N ASP A 372 6.07 4.38 -35.70
CA ASP A 372 6.60 3.29 -34.88
C ASP A 372 7.08 3.86 -33.52
N ALA A 373 6.62 3.25 -32.42
CA ALA A 373 7.09 3.61 -31.08
C ALA A 373 8.61 3.46 -30.95
N ARG A 374 9.22 2.56 -31.74
CA ARG A 374 10.68 2.35 -31.81
C ARG A 374 11.44 3.54 -32.36
N GLU A 375 10.84 4.30 -33.27
CA GLU A 375 11.47 5.54 -33.79
C GLU A 375 11.38 6.66 -32.75
N LEU A 376 10.24 6.75 -32.06
CA LEU A 376 9.98 7.74 -31.00
C LEU A 376 10.89 7.55 -29.79
N LEU A 377 11.06 6.29 -29.37
CA LEU A 377 11.95 5.90 -28.28
C LEU A 377 13.21 5.24 -28.84
N SER A 378 14.12 6.06 -29.35
CA SER A 378 15.42 5.61 -29.84
C SER A 378 16.54 6.46 -29.26
N ARG A 379 17.75 5.88 -29.19
CA ARG A 379 18.95 6.61 -28.78
C ARG A 379 19.15 7.88 -29.60
N ASN A 380 18.95 7.79 -30.92
CA ASN A 380 19.13 8.92 -31.84
C ASN A 380 18.09 10.01 -31.61
N ALA A 381 16.82 9.65 -31.42
CA ALA A 381 15.76 10.61 -31.11
C ALA A 381 16.05 11.32 -29.78
N LEU A 382 16.45 10.58 -28.74
CA LEU A 382 16.80 11.16 -27.44
C LEU A 382 17.98 12.14 -27.58
N LEU A 383 19.09 11.74 -28.21
CA LEU A 383 20.26 12.61 -28.38
C LEU A 383 19.93 13.87 -29.18
N SER A 384 19.14 13.75 -30.25
CA SER A 384 18.66 14.90 -31.03
C SER A 384 17.83 15.87 -30.17
N ASP A 385 16.96 15.34 -29.32
CA ASP A 385 16.16 16.11 -28.37
C ASP A 385 17.04 16.83 -27.32
N LEU A 386 18.06 16.15 -26.77
CA LEU A 386 18.98 16.74 -25.80
C LEU A 386 19.82 17.88 -26.40
N LEU A 387 20.24 17.72 -27.65
CA LEU A 387 20.99 18.74 -28.38
C LEU A 387 20.11 19.96 -28.69
N SER A 388 18.93 19.74 -29.26
CA SER A 388 18.00 20.82 -29.62
C SER A 388 17.53 21.64 -28.41
N LYS A 389 17.40 21.01 -27.24
CA LYS A 389 17.01 21.67 -25.98
C LYS A 389 18.19 22.27 -25.20
N GLY A 390 19.41 22.21 -25.74
CA GLY A 390 20.60 22.80 -25.14
C GLY A 390 21.02 22.16 -23.81
N ILE A 391 20.58 20.92 -23.51
CA ILE A 391 20.87 20.26 -22.23
C ILE A 391 22.37 19.98 -22.09
N HIS A 392 23.05 19.69 -23.20
CA HIS A 392 24.51 19.50 -23.24
C HIS A 392 25.28 20.74 -22.74
N GLY A 393 24.77 21.95 -22.96
CA GLY A 393 25.41 23.19 -22.50
C GLY A 393 25.25 23.47 -21.00
N MET A 394 24.44 22.66 -20.29
CA MET A 394 24.25 22.78 -18.84
C MET A 394 25.21 21.91 -18.04
N VAL A 395 25.94 21.00 -18.69
CA VAL A 395 26.91 20.09 -18.08
C VAL A 395 28.27 20.80 -17.97
N PRO A 396 29.07 20.57 -16.91
CA PRO A 396 30.41 21.14 -16.82
C PRO A 396 31.22 20.77 -18.06
N ALA A 397 32.03 21.70 -18.56
CA ALA A 397 33.00 21.37 -19.60
C ALA A 397 33.89 20.22 -19.09
N ALA A 398 34.10 19.20 -19.92
CA ALA A 398 35.03 18.14 -19.59
C ALA A 398 36.38 18.76 -19.20
N PRO A 399 37.05 18.29 -18.13
CA PRO A 399 38.42 18.70 -17.89
C PRO A 399 39.22 18.41 -19.16
N PRO A 400 40.12 19.32 -19.59
CA PRO A 400 40.94 19.08 -20.77
C PRO A 400 41.65 17.73 -20.59
N PRO A 401 41.78 16.92 -21.65
CA PRO A 401 42.48 15.65 -21.55
C PRO A 401 43.84 15.92 -20.93
N VAL A 402 44.12 15.26 -19.79
CA VAL A 402 45.46 15.23 -19.22
C VAL A 402 46.33 14.67 -20.33
N ARG A 403 47.16 15.52 -20.94
CA ARG A 403 48.18 15.06 -21.88
C ARG A 403 49.04 14.10 -21.09
N GLU A 404 48.94 12.81 -21.38
CA GLU A 404 49.91 11.82 -20.92
C GLU A 404 51.28 12.35 -21.37
N ALA A 405 52.10 12.69 -20.37
CA ALA A 405 53.46 13.21 -20.55
C ALA A 405 54.45 12.05 -20.58
#